data_AF-R6GYN4-F1
#
_entry.id   AF-R6GYN4-F1
#
_cell.length_a   1.000
_cell.length_b   1.000
_cell.length_c   1.000
_cell.angle_alpha   90.00
_cell.angle_beta   90.00
_cell.angle_gamma   90.00
#
_symmetry.space_group_name_H-M   'P 1'
#
loop_
_entity.id
_entity.type
_entity.pdbx_description
1 polymer ?
#
loop_
_entity_poly.entity_id
_entity_poly.type
_entity_poly.pdbx_seq_one_letter_code
_entity_poly.pdbx_strand_id
1 'polypeptide(L)'
;MKNIKKFLSLLLVLAMVFAMSSSVFATEATSSGTVTVSVTYNKFTKGGIDANGNAVTQAYKGGTPTMADANANYYILNYEMSIDDIKELVVDGLVRDSVYNAPSGLQVNVLDAIIAAFYNHDVYVIEGGWDANPVEGPAGGYIHYVEGQNITYNPTRQEVVGEVTYDVFSGTGWNIACTQNGELTALSLYGTSYELVDGMEIVFDISEYEIYYPAA
;
A
#
# COMPACT_ATOMS: atom_id res chain seq x y z
N MET A 1 12.00 -28.69 68.49
CA MET A 1 12.33 -27.46 67.72
C MET A 1 13.19 -27.70 66.46
N LYS A 2 13.93 -28.81 66.32
CA LYS A 2 14.83 -29.06 65.16
C LYS A 2 14.11 -29.36 63.83
N ASN A 3 12.87 -29.86 63.88
CA ASN A 3 12.11 -30.28 62.69
C ASN A 3 11.20 -29.17 62.11
N ILE A 4 10.77 -28.19 62.91
CA ILE A 4 9.95 -27.05 62.46
C ILE A 4 10.75 -26.13 61.52
N LYS A 5 12.04 -25.91 61.81
CA LYS A 5 12.92 -25.10 60.95
C LYS A 5 13.13 -25.73 59.56
N LYS A 6 13.20 -27.06 59.48
CA LYS A 6 13.31 -27.79 58.20
C LYS A 6 11.99 -27.76 57.41
N PHE A 7 10.86 -27.88 58.10
CA PHE A 7 9.53 -27.81 57.46
C PHE A 7 9.24 -26.41 56.90
N LEU A 8 9.59 -25.36 57.65
CA LEU A 8 9.38 -23.97 57.22
C LEU A 8 10.30 -23.58 56.06
N SER A 9 11.56 -24.03 56.07
CA SER A 9 12.50 -23.85 54.95
C SER A 9 12.03 -24.58 53.68
N LEU A 10 11.45 -25.78 53.83
CA LEU A 10 10.94 -26.54 52.70
C LEU A 10 9.68 -25.89 52.10
N LEU A 11 8.80 -25.34 52.96
CA LEU A 11 7.62 -24.58 52.53
C LEU A 11 8.02 -23.29 51.80
N LEU A 12 9.05 -22.58 52.28
CA LEU A 12 9.53 -21.35 51.66
C LEU A 12 10.19 -21.61 50.30
N VAL A 13 10.98 -22.68 50.18
CA VAL A 13 11.57 -23.11 48.90
C VAL A 13 10.48 -23.55 47.92
N LEU A 14 9.43 -24.25 48.40
CA LEU A 14 8.30 -24.66 47.56
C LEU A 14 7.51 -23.44 47.06
N ALA A 15 7.25 -22.44 47.91
CA ALA A 15 6.61 -21.19 47.49
C ALA A 15 7.46 -20.41 46.48
N MET A 16 8.79 -20.45 46.62
CA MET A 16 9.71 -19.79 45.68
C MET A 16 9.79 -20.51 44.32
N VAL A 17 9.73 -21.85 44.31
CA VAL A 17 9.68 -22.65 43.07
C VAL A 17 8.33 -22.49 42.35
N PHE A 18 7.23 -22.33 43.08
CA PHE A 18 5.92 -22.00 42.47
C PHE A 18 5.81 -20.54 42.00
N ALA A 19 6.57 -19.60 42.59
CA ALA A 19 6.59 -18.21 42.15
C ALA A 19 7.43 -17.98 40.88
N MET A 20 8.35 -18.91 40.54
CA MET A 20 9.17 -18.83 39.32
C MET A 20 8.58 -19.60 38.13
N SER A 21 7.43 -20.25 38.28
CA SER A 21 6.70 -20.87 37.19
C SER A 21 5.57 -19.97 36.69
N SER A 22 5.86 -18.70 36.41
CA SER A 22 5.11 -18.01 35.36
C SER A 22 5.74 -18.41 34.04
N SER A 23 5.33 -19.55 33.49
CA SER A 23 5.28 -19.66 32.03
C SER A 23 4.24 -18.64 31.58
N VAL A 24 4.65 -17.38 31.53
CA VAL A 24 4.11 -16.45 30.54
C VAL A 24 4.49 -17.14 29.25
N PHE A 25 3.59 -17.98 28.75
CA PHE A 25 3.45 -18.08 27.31
C PHE A 25 3.11 -16.65 26.90
N ALA A 26 4.15 -15.85 26.67
CA ALA A 26 4.06 -14.93 25.56
C ALA A 26 3.72 -15.89 24.43
N THR A 27 2.44 -15.92 24.05
CA THR A 27 2.17 -15.92 22.63
C THR A 27 3.11 -14.84 22.12
N GLU A 28 4.24 -15.25 21.56
CA GLU A 28 4.93 -14.41 20.60
C GLU A 28 3.77 -13.96 19.71
N ALA A 29 3.42 -12.68 19.78
CA ALA A 29 2.63 -12.10 18.73
C ALA A 29 3.44 -12.49 17.49
N THR A 30 2.92 -13.44 16.71
CA THR A 30 3.46 -13.72 15.39
C THR A 30 3.33 -12.37 14.72
N SER A 31 4.44 -11.62 14.70
CA SER A 31 4.51 -10.32 14.08
C SER A 31 3.86 -10.50 12.72
N SER A 32 2.81 -9.72 12.45
CA SER A 32 2.10 -9.77 11.17
C SER A 32 3.04 -9.45 10.00
N GLY A 33 4.24 -8.95 10.29
CA GLY A 33 5.31 -8.62 9.36
C GLY A 33 5.46 -7.11 9.21
N THR A 34 6.46 -6.70 8.45
CA THR A 34 6.61 -5.30 8.04
C THR A 34 6.42 -5.15 6.55
N VAL A 35 5.99 -3.96 6.13
CA VAL A 35 5.96 -3.54 4.72
C VAL A 35 6.72 -2.23 4.57
N THR A 36 7.22 -1.99 3.37
CA THR A 36 7.97 -0.77 3.05
C THR A 36 7.21 0.04 2.00
N VAL A 37 6.93 1.31 2.27
CA VAL A 37 6.24 2.22 1.32
C VAL A 37 7.19 3.30 0.82
N SER A 38 7.18 3.53 -0.50
CA SER A 38 7.86 4.64 -1.16
C SER A 38 6.87 5.46 -2.00
N VAL A 39 6.90 6.79 -1.86
CA VAL A 39 6.14 7.71 -2.71
C VAL A 39 7.11 8.39 -3.68
N THR A 40 6.89 8.20 -4.98
CA THR A 40 7.89 8.51 -6.02
C THR A 40 7.34 9.32 -7.19
N TYR A 41 8.25 9.81 -8.02
CA TYR A 41 7.97 10.33 -9.35
C TYR A 41 8.53 9.40 -10.44
N ASN A 42 7.80 9.28 -11.54
CA ASN A 42 8.29 8.74 -12.81
C ASN A 42 8.79 7.29 -12.76
N LYS A 43 8.30 6.45 -11.85
CA LYS A 43 8.62 5.01 -11.81
C LYS A 43 7.74 4.15 -12.72
N PHE A 44 6.77 4.74 -13.42
CA PHE A 44 5.97 4.06 -14.43
C PHE A 44 6.25 4.59 -15.83
N THR A 45 6.10 3.70 -16.82
CA THR A 45 6.06 4.11 -18.23
C THR A 45 4.76 4.86 -18.52
N LYS A 46 4.77 5.72 -19.55
CA LYS A 46 3.59 6.51 -19.94
C LYS A 46 2.38 5.67 -20.38
N GLY A 47 2.61 4.45 -20.88
CA GLY A 47 1.57 3.66 -21.56
C GLY A 47 1.18 4.31 -22.90
N GLY A 48 -0.03 4.00 -23.38
CA GLY A 48 -0.61 4.57 -24.59
C GLY A 48 -0.64 3.59 -25.75
N ILE A 49 -0.19 4.03 -26.93
CA ILE A 49 -0.07 3.18 -28.12
C ILE A 49 1.39 3.20 -28.60
N ASP A 50 1.94 2.04 -28.95
CA ASP A 50 3.30 1.91 -29.49
C ASP A 50 3.38 2.31 -30.98
N ALA A 51 4.61 2.34 -31.51
CA ALA A 51 4.86 2.67 -32.91
C ALA A 51 4.23 1.69 -33.92
N ASN A 52 3.79 0.51 -33.47
CA ASN A 52 3.13 -0.49 -34.30
C ASN A 52 1.60 -0.44 -34.18
N GLY A 53 1.05 0.49 -33.37
CA GLY A 53 -0.38 0.63 -33.15
C GLY A 53 -0.95 -0.28 -32.05
N ASN A 54 -0.11 -0.94 -31.24
CA ASN A 54 -0.56 -1.77 -30.13
C ASN A 54 -0.77 -0.94 -28.86
N ALA A 55 -1.84 -1.25 -28.12
CA ALA A 55 -2.03 -0.68 -26.79
C ALA A 55 -0.92 -1.14 -25.84
N VAL A 56 -0.37 -0.20 -25.08
CA VAL A 56 0.67 -0.43 -24.07
C VAL A 56 0.15 0.05 -22.73
N THR A 57 0.04 -0.86 -21.78
CA THR A 57 -0.30 -0.53 -20.40
C THR A 57 0.87 0.17 -19.71
N GLN A 58 0.60 0.99 -18.70
CA GLN A 58 1.66 1.50 -17.85
C GLN A 58 2.35 0.33 -17.13
N ALA A 59 3.68 0.31 -17.15
CA ALA A 59 4.48 -0.71 -16.52
C ALA A 59 5.45 -0.06 -15.53
N TYR A 60 5.73 -0.76 -14.43
CA TYR A 60 6.76 -0.35 -13.49
C TYR A 60 8.14 -0.47 -14.16
N LYS A 61 8.97 0.57 -14.04
CA LYS A 61 10.30 0.63 -14.67
C LYS A 61 11.35 -0.27 -13.99
N GLY A 62 10.99 -0.91 -12.88
CA GLY A 62 11.85 -1.82 -12.13
C GLY A 62 12.79 -1.12 -11.16
N GLY A 63 13.41 -1.93 -10.29
CA GLY A 63 14.39 -1.53 -9.30
C GLY A 63 13.80 -0.78 -8.10
N THR A 64 14.33 -1.05 -6.91
CA THR A 64 13.94 -0.37 -5.67
C THR A 64 14.16 1.15 -5.79
N PRO A 65 13.18 1.98 -5.38
CA PRO A 65 13.31 3.42 -5.40
C PRO A 65 14.51 3.96 -4.61
N THR A 66 15.09 5.03 -5.14
CA THR A 66 16.19 5.78 -4.53
C THR A 66 15.77 7.24 -4.31
N MET A 67 16.64 8.04 -3.68
CA MET A 67 16.37 9.46 -3.46
C MET A 67 16.17 10.26 -4.76
N ALA A 68 16.71 9.79 -5.88
CA ALA A 68 16.47 10.42 -7.18
C ALA A 68 15.02 10.26 -7.67
N ASP A 69 14.31 9.25 -7.17
CA ASP A 69 12.92 8.95 -7.51
C ASP A 69 11.94 9.56 -6.50
N ALA A 70 12.41 10.00 -5.33
CA ALA A 70 11.56 10.39 -4.21
C ALA A 70 10.62 11.55 -4.57
N ASN A 71 9.38 11.45 -4.12
CA ASN A 71 8.44 12.56 -4.24
C ASN A 71 8.84 13.70 -3.29
N ALA A 72 9.33 14.79 -3.86
CA ALA A 72 9.81 15.97 -3.13
C ALA A 72 8.73 16.72 -2.32
N ASN A 73 7.44 16.38 -2.43
CA ASN A 73 6.40 16.95 -1.58
C ASN A 73 6.31 16.23 -0.22
N TYR A 74 6.71 14.94 -0.17
CA TYR A 74 6.44 14.07 0.96
C TYR A 74 7.70 13.44 1.55
N TYR A 75 8.71 13.19 0.73
CA TYR A 75 9.96 12.50 1.11
C TYR A 75 9.75 11.14 1.81
N ILE A 76 8.65 10.46 1.49
CA ILE A 76 8.38 9.09 1.96
C ILE A 76 9.14 8.14 1.03
N LEU A 77 10.26 7.60 1.49
CA LEU A 77 11.09 6.69 0.72
C LEU A 77 11.55 5.53 1.60
N ASN A 78 11.25 4.32 1.17
CA ASN A 78 11.57 3.08 1.86
C ASN A 78 11.15 3.13 3.35
N TYR A 79 9.97 3.68 3.62
CA TYR A 79 9.45 3.82 4.97
C TYR A 79 8.82 2.50 5.44
N GLU A 80 9.47 1.86 6.40
CA GLU A 80 9.04 0.59 6.98
C GLU A 80 7.96 0.81 8.06
N MET A 81 6.90 0.01 8.00
CA MET A 81 5.81 0.01 8.98
C MET A 81 5.39 -1.43 9.30
N SER A 82 4.97 -1.66 10.55
CA SER A 82 4.32 -2.91 10.96
C SER A 82 2.93 -3.02 10.35
N ILE A 83 2.56 -4.22 9.89
CA ILE A 83 1.20 -4.51 9.39
C ILE A 83 0.16 -4.31 10.50
N ASP A 84 0.50 -4.60 11.76
CA ASP A 84 -0.39 -4.37 12.90
C ASP A 84 -0.62 -2.87 13.16
N ASP A 85 0.42 -2.05 13.05
CA ASP A 85 0.30 -0.59 13.24
C ASP A 85 -0.54 0.04 12.10
N ILE A 86 -0.36 -0.44 10.85
CA ILE A 86 -1.20 -0.03 9.71
C ILE A 86 -2.65 -0.37 9.98
N LYS A 87 -2.92 -1.59 10.47
CA LYS A 87 -4.27 -2.02 10.80
C LYS A 87 -4.89 -1.15 11.88
N GLU A 88 -4.19 -0.95 12.99
CA GLU A 88 -4.68 -0.15 14.12
C GLU A 88 -5.02 1.28 13.67
N LEU A 89 -4.12 1.91 12.92
CA LEU A 89 -4.29 3.27 12.45
C LEU A 89 -5.40 3.40 11.39
N VAL A 90 -5.37 2.57 10.35
CA VAL A 90 -6.16 2.81 9.13
C VAL A 90 -7.47 2.04 9.12
N VAL A 91 -7.45 0.78 9.59
CA VAL A 91 -8.63 -0.09 9.59
C VAL A 91 -9.44 0.12 10.85
N ASP A 92 -8.83 -0.08 12.02
CA ASP A 92 -9.53 0.02 13.30
C ASP A 92 -9.82 1.50 13.65
N GLY A 93 -8.97 2.42 13.20
CA GLY A 93 -9.20 3.87 13.23
C GLY A 93 -10.20 4.41 12.20
N LEU A 94 -10.78 3.54 11.35
CA LEU A 94 -11.78 3.88 10.33
C LEU A 94 -11.34 4.93 9.28
N VAL A 95 -10.02 5.15 9.13
CA VAL A 95 -9.49 6.12 8.16
C VAL A 95 -9.85 5.70 6.74
N ARG A 96 -9.71 4.42 6.41
CA ARG A 96 -10.01 3.91 5.06
C ARG A 96 -11.46 4.12 4.63
N ASP A 97 -12.40 4.10 5.58
CA ASP A 97 -13.83 4.34 5.31
C ASP A 97 -14.03 5.79 4.84
N SER A 98 -13.30 6.73 5.42
CA SER A 98 -13.34 8.14 5.01
C SER A 98 -12.60 8.41 3.69
N VAL A 99 -11.51 7.68 3.42
CA VAL A 99 -10.68 7.90 2.23
C VAL A 99 -11.31 7.29 0.98
N TYR A 100 -11.72 6.02 1.04
CA TYR A 100 -12.19 5.29 -0.14
C TYR A 100 -13.49 4.50 0.08
N ASN A 101 -14.22 4.75 1.16
CA ASN A 101 -15.50 4.09 1.46
C ASN A 101 -15.38 2.55 1.47
N ALA A 102 -14.41 2.04 2.24
CA ALA A 102 -14.08 0.63 2.31
C ALA A 102 -15.30 -0.23 2.71
N PRO A 103 -15.66 -1.29 1.94
CA PRO A 103 -16.66 -2.24 2.37
C PRO A 103 -16.17 -3.11 3.54
N SER A 104 -17.12 -3.61 4.32
CA SER A 104 -16.85 -4.55 5.41
C SER A 104 -16.19 -5.84 4.92
N GLY A 105 -15.25 -6.38 5.70
CA GLY A 105 -14.62 -7.67 5.42
C GLY A 105 -13.37 -7.61 4.56
N LEU A 106 -12.94 -6.43 4.11
CA LEU A 106 -11.62 -6.25 3.48
C LEU A 106 -10.50 -6.50 4.47
N GLN A 107 -9.52 -7.31 4.04
CA GLN A 107 -8.24 -7.46 4.73
C GLN A 107 -7.43 -6.16 4.68
N VAL A 108 -6.40 -6.10 5.53
CA VAL A 108 -5.40 -5.02 5.47
C VAL A 108 -4.65 -5.16 4.15
N ASN A 109 -4.63 -4.10 3.36
CA ASN A 109 -4.22 -4.18 1.96
C ASN A 109 -3.25 -3.04 1.57
N VAL A 110 -2.76 -3.08 0.32
CA VAL A 110 -1.79 -2.11 -0.20
C VAL A 110 -2.25 -0.66 -0.08
N LEU A 111 -3.55 -0.36 -0.25
CA LEU A 111 -4.06 1.01 -0.07
C LEU A 111 -3.97 1.47 1.38
N ASP A 112 -4.23 0.56 2.34
CA ASP A 112 -4.16 0.87 3.77
C ASP A 112 -2.72 1.24 4.16
N ALA A 113 -1.72 0.53 3.63
CA ALA A 113 -0.30 0.87 3.85
C ALA A 113 0.07 2.24 3.26
N ILE A 114 -0.42 2.59 2.07
CA ILE A 114 -0.18 3.90 1.45
C ILE A 114 -0.77 5.02 2.31
N ILE A 115 -2.01 4.85 2.78
CA ILE A 115 -2.69 5.81 3.66
C ILE A 115 -1.91 5.98 4.97
N ALA A 116 -1.51 4.87 5.60
CA ALA A 116 -0.72 4.89 6.84
C ALA A 116 0.60 5.64 6.66
N ALA A 117 1.30 5.43 5.54
CA ALA A 117 2.56 6.11 5.25
C ALA A 117 2.40 7.64 5.21
N PHE A 118 1.34 8.13 4.56
CA PHE A 118 1.02 9.55 4.52
C PHE A 118 0.63 10.11 5.89
N TYR A 119 -0.20 9.39 6.64
CA TYR A 119 -0.61 9.80 7.99
C TYR A 119 0.58 9.91 8.94
N ASN A 120 1.52 8.97 8.87
CA ASN A 120 2.77 9.01 9.65
C ASN A 120 3.74 10.12 9.20
N HIS A 121 3.44 10.82 8.10
CA HIS A 121 4.19 11.98 7.60
C HIS A 121 3.33 13.26 7.62
N ASP A 122 2.33 13.32 8.51
CA ASP A 122 1.47 14.49 8.71
C ASP A 122 0.64 14.91 7.49
N VAL A 123 0.37 13.98 6.56
CA VAL A 123 -0.49 14.21 5.40
C VAL A 123 -1.81 13.46 5.60
N TYR A 124 -2.82 14.20 6.07
CA TYR A 124 -4.10 13.63 6.50
C TYR A 124 -5.22 13.74 5.46
N VAL A 125 -5.11 14.70 4.54
CA VAL A 125 -6.12 14.94 3.51
C VAL A 125 -5.80 14.09 2.28
N ILE A 126 -6.46 12.95 2.20
CA ILE A 126 -6.36 11.97 1.13
C ILE A 126 -7.77 11.66 0.66
N GLU A 127 -8.01 11.73 -0.64
CA GLU A 127 -9.32 11.44 -1.22
C GLU A 127 -9.22 10.33 -2.26
N GLY A 128 -10.17 9.41 -2.16
CA GLY A 128 -10.27 8.21 -2.96
C GLY A 128 -11.71 7.90 -3.31
N GLY A 129 -11.94 6.66 -3.72
CA GLY A 129 -13.27 6.15 -4.01
C GLY A 129 -13.28 4.63 -4.09
N TRP A 130 -14.50 4.09 -4.10
CA TRP A 130 -14.75 2.68 -4.33
C TRP A 130 -15.40 2.49 -5.70
N ASP A 131 -14.74 1.78 -6.60
CA ASP A 131 -15.36 1.33 -7.84
C ASP A 131 -16.07 0.00 -7.59
N ALA A 132 -17.40 0.04 -7.53
CA ALA A 132 -18.23 -1.13 -7.31
C ALA A 132 -18.44 -1.98 -8.57
N ASN A 133 -18.24 -1.42 -9.76
CA ASN A 133 -18.52 -2.08 -11.04
C ASN A 133 -17.45 -1.72 -12.08
N PRO A 134 -16.18 -2.12 -11.85
CA PRO A 134 -15.11 -1.81 -12.78
C PRO A 134 -15.33 -2.53 -14.10
N VAL A 135 -14.79 -1.95 -15.18
CA VAL A 135 -14.82 -2.56 -16.52
C VAL A 135 -14.08 -3.90 -16.54
N GLU A 136 -12.97 -3.99 -15.78
CA GLU A 136 -12.16 -5.20 -15.64
C GLU A 136 -11.77 -5.44 -14.17
N GLY A 137 -11.70 -6.72 -13.77
CA GLY A 137 -11.31 -7.11 -12.41
C GLY A 137 -12.44 -7.04 -11.37
N PRO A 138 -12.13 -7.32 -10.09
CA PRO A 138 -13.08 -7.17 -8.99
C PRO A 138 -13.22 -5.71 -8.58
N ALA A 139 -14.34 -5.38 -7.92
CA ALA A 139 -14.55 -4.09 -7.28
C ALA A 139 -13.39 -3.73 -6.34
N GLY A 140 -13.04 -2.45 -6.26
CA GLY A 140 -11.89 -2.03 -5.47
C GLY A 140 -11.77 -0.54 -5.23
N GLY A 141 -10.96 -0.21 -4.23
CA GLY A 141 -10.64 1.16 -3.85
C GLY A 141 -9.48 1.75 -4.65
N TYR A 142 -9.50 3.08 -4.83
CA TYR A 142 -8.43 3.86 -5.44
C TYR A 142 -8.23 5.19 -4.71
N ILE A 143 -7.04 5.78 -4.83
CA ILE A 143 -6.71 7.13 -4.37
C ILE A 143 -6.54 8.01 -5.62
N HIS A 144 -7.23 9.15 -5.66
CA HIS A 144 -7.12 10.09 -6.77
C HIS A 144 -6.56 11.46 -6.36
N TYR A 145 -6.52 11.75 -5.06
CA TYR A 145 -5.97 13.00 -4.54
C TYR A 145 -5.25 12.79 -3.21
N VAL A 146 -4.14 13.50 -3.06
CA VAL A 146 -3.37 13.63 -1.81
C VAL A 146 -2.98 15.10 -1.70
N GLU A 147 -3.26 15.72 -0.55
CA GLU A 147 -2.91 17.12 -0.34
C GLU A 147 -1.41 17.37 -0.55
N GLY A 148 -1.09 18.49 -1.20
CA GLY A 148 0.27 18.85 -1.55
C GLY A 148 0.76 18.30 -2.90
N GLN A 149 0.05 17.33 -3.51
CA GLN A 149 0.38 16.85 -4.86
C GLN A 149 -0.54 17.47 -5.91
N ASN A 150 0.05 18.18 -6.86
CA ASN A 150 -0.67 18.58 -8.07
C ASN A 150 -0.68 17.45 -9.09
N ILE A 151 -1.86 17.19 -9.64
CA ILE A 151 -2.08 16.29 -10.78
C ILE A 151 -2.33 17.14 -12.02
N THR A 152 -1.70 16.79 -13.14
CA THR A 152 -1.89 17.49 -14.42
C THR A 152 -2.92 16.75 -15.25
N TYR A 153 -3.90 17.49 -15.78
CA TYR A 153 -4.88 17.00 -16.76
C TYR A 153 -4.76 17.85 -18.01
N ASN A 154 -4.26 17.26 -19.09
CA ASN A 154 -4.14 17.97 -20.36
C ASN A 154 -5.48 17.95 -21.10
N PRO A 155 -5.75 18.95 -21.96
CA PRO A 155 -6.91 18.91 -22.85
C PRO A 155 -6.94 17.64 -23.70
N THR A 156 -8.12 17.04 -23.85
CA THR A 156 -8.33 15.92 -24.77
C THR A 156 -7.92 16.35 -26.17
N ARG A 157 -7.15 15.50 -26.84
CA ARG A 157 -6.80 15.65 -28.26
C ARG A 157 -7.33 14.47 -29.05
N GLN A 158 -7.43 14.62 -30.36
CA GLN A 158 -7.69 13.50 -31.26
C GLN A 158 -6.41 13.09 -31.98
N GLU A 159 -6.22 11.78 -32.12
CA GLU A 159 -5.09 11.20 -32.81
C GLU A 159 -5.54 10.05 -33.70
N VAL A 160 -4.98 9.95 -34.90
CA VAL A 160 -5.27 8.86 -35.83
C VAL A 160 -4.11 7.88 -35.81
N VAL A 161 -4.39 6.63 -35.42
CA VAL A 161 -3.41 5.54 -35.45
C VAL A 161 -3.94 4.45 -36.38
N GLY A 162 -3.27 4.26 -37.51
CA GLY A 162 -3.78 3.42 -38.59
C GLY A 162 -5.08 3.99 -39.17
N GLU A 163 -6.15 3.19 -39.15
CA GLU A 163 -7.48 3.58 -39.64
C GLU A 163 -8.43 4.03 -38.52
N VAL A 164 -7.98 4.03 -37.26
CA VAL A 164 -8.81 4.36 -36.09
C VAL A 164 -8.46 5.76 -35.59
N THR A 165 -9.50 6.56 -35.33
CA THR A 165 -9.37 7.84 -34.62
C THR A 165 -9.61 7.60 -33.15
N TYR A 166 -8.74 8.15 -32.29
CA TYR A 166 -8.81 8.03 -30.84
C TYR A 166 -8.97 9.41 -30.21
N ASP A 167 -9.80 9.48 -29.17
CA ASP A 167 -9.70 10.53 -28.16
C ASP A 167 -8.58 10.16 -27.18
N VAL A 168 -7.60 11.02 -27.04
CA VAL A 168 -6.41 10.80 -26.20
C VAL A 168 -6.48 11.66 -24.96
N PHE A 169 -6.48 10.99 -23.81
CA PHE A 169 -6.40 11.60 -22.49
C PHE A 169 -4.96 11.49 -21.99
N SER A 170 -4.43 12.58 -21.45
CA SER A 170 -3.04 12.62 -20.98
C SER A 170 -2.87 13.53 -19.79
N GLY A 171 -1.82 13.29 -19.03
CA GLY A 171 -1.56 14.03 -17.81
C GLY A 171 -0.57 13.30 -16.92
N THR A 172 -0.66 13.54 -15.62
CA THR A 172 0.00 12.74 -14.59
C THR A 172 -1.04 12.03 -13.75
N GLY A 173 -0.68 10.89 -13.14
CA GLY A 173 -1.62 10.12 -12.33
C GLY A 173 -0.91 9.17 -11.38
N TRP A 174 -1.63 8.79 -10.33
CA TRP A 174 -1.16 7.84 -9.34
C TRP A 174 -1.16 6.42 -9.89
N ASN A 175 -0.05 5.72 -9.69
CA ASN A 175 0.19 4.34 -10.06
C ASN A 175 0.73 3.57 -8.85
N ILE A 176 0.45 2.27 -8.80
CA ILE A 176 0.89 1.42 -7.69
C ILE A 176 1.68 0.23 -8.23
N ALA A 177 2.83 -0.03 -7.62
CA ALA A 177 3.54 -1.30 -7.74
C ALA A 177 3.70 -1.91 -6.36
N CYS A 178 3.69 -3.24 -6.28
CA CYS A 178 4.08 -3.94 -5.06
C CYS A 178 4.85 -5.23 -5.39
N THR A 179 5.54 -5.77 -4.38
CA THR A 179 6.20 -7.08 -4.51
C THR A 179 5.17 -8.17 -4.74
N GLN A 180 5.24 -8.81 -5.91
CA GLN A 180 4.42 -9.95 -6.31
C GLN A 180 5.36 -11.07 -6.74
N ASN A 181 5.24 -12.25 -6.14
CA ASN A 181 6.12 -13.39 -6.42
C ASN A 181 7.63 -13.06 -6.32
N GLY A 182 8.00 -12.18 -5.39
CA GLY A 182 9.39 -11.76 -5.17
C GLY A 182 9.90 -10.62 -6.06
N GLU A 183 9.06 -10.08 -6.95
CA GLU A 183 9.42 -8.96 -7.83
C GLU A 183 8.48 -7.77 -7.68
N LEU A 184 9.05 -6.57 -7.58
CA LEU A 184 8.30 -5.32 -7.54
C LEU A 184 7.71 -5.02 -8.92
N THR A 185 6.38 -5.12 -9.04
CA THR A 185 5.66 -5.07 -10.32
C THR A 185 4.40 -4.22 -10.20
N ALA A 186 4.00 -3.63 -11.32
CA ALA A 186 2.75 -2.86 -11.42
C ALA A 186 1.54 -3.72 -11.00
N LEU A 187 0.56 -3.11 -10.33
CA LEU A 187 -0.68 -3.80 -10.04
C LEU A 187 -1.52 -3.98 -11.30
N SER A 188 -2.08 -5.18 -11.48
CA SER A 188 -3.07 -5.46 -12.53
C SER A 188 -4.51 -5.26 -12.07
N LEU A 189 -4.72 -5.19 -10.74
CA LEU A 189 -6.02 -4.96 -10.09
C LEU A 189 -5.90 -3.76 -9.13
N TYR A 190 -7.01 -3.34 -8.51
CA TYR A 190 -6.96 -2.34 -7.44
C TYR A 190 -6.07 -2.79 -6.28
N GLY A 191 -5.38 -1.85 -5.61
CA GLY A 191 -4.52 -2.16 -4.46
C GLY A 191 -5.25 -2.86 -3.29
N THR A 192 -6.57 -2.67 -3.20
CA THR A 192 -7.43 -3.40 -2.25
C THR A 192 -7.55 -4.90 -2.51
N SER A 193 -7.14 -5.37 -3.69
CA SER A 193 -7.06 -6.80 -4.03
C SER A 193 -5.75 -7.47 -3.57
N TYR A 194 -4.81 -6.71 -3.00
CA TYR A 194 -3.50 -7.18 -2.59
C TYR A 194 -3.36 -7.05 -1.06
N GLU A 195 -3.44 -8.20 -0.38
CA GLU A 195 -3.24 -8.29 1.07
C GLU A 195 -1.77 -8.03 1.43
N LEU A 196 -1.53 -7.37 2.56
CA LEU A 196 -0.16 -7.13 3.03
C LEU A 196 0.49 -8.45 3.49
N VAL A 197 1.76 -8.63 3.12
CA VAL A 197 2.60 -9.74 3.59
C VAL A 197 3.95 -9.21 4.04
N ASP A 198 4.60 -9.95 4.94
CA ASP A 198 5.92 -9.59 5.47
C ASP A 198 6.96 -9.38 4.35
N GLY A 199 7.72 -8.30 4.45
CA GLY A 199 8.73 -7.90 3.48
C GLY A 199 8.19 -7.33 2.16
N MET A 200 6.88 -7.03 2.06
CA MET A 200 6.32 -6.42 0.85
C MET A 200 6.86 -5.00 0.65
N GLU A 201 7.40 -4.73 -0.54
CA GLU A 201 7.71 -3.37 -0.99
C GLU A 201 6.51 -2.82 -1.76
N ILE A 202 6.16 -1.57 -1.52
CA ILE A 202 5.05 -0.85 -2.14
C ILE A 202 5.58 0.48 -2.67
N VAL A 203 5.27 0.78 -3.93
CA VAL A 203 5.60 2.05 -4.57
C VAL A 203 4.30 2.72 -5.01
N PHE A 204 4.05 3.90 -4.46
CA PHE A 204 2.99 4.80 -4.87
C PHE A 204 3.59 5.95 -5.67
N ASP A 205 3.40 5.92 -6.99
CA ASP A 205 4.15 6.75 -7.91
C ASP A 205 3.23 7.69 -8.67
N ILE A 206 3.67 8.92 -8.87
CA ILE A 206 3.07 9.80 -9.86
C ILE A 206 3.92 9.80 -11.13
N SER A 207 3.31 9.34 -12.22
CA SER A 207 3.91 9.27 -13.55
C SER A 207 2.99 9.88 -14.58
N GLU A 208 3.58 10.29 -15.70
CA GLU A 208 2.80 10.64 -16.89
C GLU A 208 1.98 9.45 -17.37
N TYR A 209 0.81 9.71 -17.94
CA TYR A 209 -0.01 8.71 -18.61
C TYR A 209 -0.50 9.19 -19.98
N GLU A 210 -0.76 8.24 -20.86
CA GLU A 210 -1.60 8.42 -22.05
C GLU A 210 -2.58 7.26 -22.18
N ILE A 211 -3.87 7.60 -22.36
CA ILE A 211 -4.96 6.65 -22.54
C ILE A 211 -5.64 6.99 -23.87
N TYR A 212 -5.81 5.96 -24.71
CA TYR A 212 -6.44 6.06 -26.01
C TYR A 212 -7.80 5.40 -25.94
N TYR A 213 -8.85 6.14 -26.26
CA TYR A 213 -10.20 5.60 -26.36
C TYR A 213 -10.69 5.80 -27.80
N PRO A 214 -11.18 4.77 -28.51
CA PRO A 214 -11.71 4.95 -29.86
C PRO A 214 -12.77 6.06 -29.88
N ALA A 215 -12.57 7.06 -30.74
CA ALA A 215 -13.54 8.14 -30.90
C ALA A 215 -14.85 7.55 -31.46
N ALA A 216 -15.97 8.04 -30.93
CA ALA A 216 -17.32 7.59 -31.31
C ALA A 216 -17.73 8.07 -32.72
#